data_AF-A0AAU4URZ0-F1
#
_entry.id   AF-A0AAU4URZ0-F1
#
_cell.length_a   1.000
_cell.length_b   1.000
_cell.length_c   1.000
_cell.angle_alpha   90.00
_cell.angle_beta   90.00
_cell.angle_gamma   90.00
#
_symmetry.space_group_name_H-M   'P 1'
#
loop_
_entity.id
_entity.type
_entity.pdbx_description
1 polymer ?
#
loop_
_entity_poly.entity_id
_entity_poly.type
_entity_poly.pdbx_seq_one_letter_code
_entity_poly.pdbx_strand_id
1 'polypeptide(L)'
;MTTSFNTPGPASEPTPVRPGRKLGPIADTVSSSHRAWLEPTREHYLASGRTLSDLSRNVLAKSKLSELLRGVGHYPRWEVIHRLAGELDIPGWPLYRLWKQAAMDAGKSRDWVDRSTEGTTAVATARSDQPLEHWALCQTVVDGYLAYAGVFLTDGTHKTAVDDTFAILWLCFDEALASPDIRRYTWNILRATVKAKANYRDERPVLTEAAFDTISLSHPGPEEQPTGLAEILELFTAISKLPDAQLDVMVLRRLCGFQPKQVSDLLGIPLAAVRSDERHARRFLDDTIELPPRTGGPTP
;
A
#
# COMPACT_ATOMS: atom_id res chain seq x y z
N MET A 1 -36.77 -2.50 -71.43
CA MET A 1 -37.19 -1.92 -70.14
C MET A 1 -36.52 -2.74 -69.05
N THR A 2 -35.40 -2.25 -68.53
CA THR A 2 -34.56 -2.94 -67.55
C THR A 2 -34.64 -2.17 -66.23
N THR A 3 -35.22 -2.82 -65.22
CA THR A 3 -35.42 -2.32 -63.86
C THR A 3 -34.11 -2.41 -63.07
N SER A 4 -33.58 -1.26 -62.64
CA SER A 4 -32.42 -1.17 -61.74
C SER A 4 -32.84 -1.48 -60.30
N PHE A 5 -32.15 -2.43 -59.68
CA PHE A 5 -32.23 -2.74 -58.26
C PHE A 5 -31.53 -1.66 -57.44
N ASN A 6 -32.20 -1.14 -56.41
CA ASN A 6 -31.68 -0.15 -55.49
C ASN A 6 -31.02 -0.87 -54.29
N THR A 7 -29.70 -0.76 -54.16
CA THR A 7 -28.93 -1.36 -53.06
C THR A 7 -29.11 -0.51 -51.78
N PRO A 8 -29.40 -1.09 -50.60
CA PRO A 8 -29.44 -0.34 -49.35
C PRO A 8 -28.04 0.16 -48.96
N GLY A 9 -27.92 1.45 -48.66
CA GLY A 9 -26.67 2.06 -48.20
C GLY A 9 -26.20 1.49 -46.85
N PRO A 10 -24.88 1.55 -46.55
CA PRO A 10 -24.32 0.97 -45.35
C PRO A 10 -24.87 1.63 -44.08
N ALA A 11 -25.12 0.78 -43.07
CA ALA A 11 -25.56 1.18 -41.74
C ALA A 11 -24.58 2.22 -41.14
N SER A 12 -25.14 3.28 -40.56
CA SER A 12 -24.37 4.34 -39.90
C SER A 12 -23.49 3.76 -38.80
N GLU A 13 -22.18 4.07 -38.86
CA GLU A 13 -21.23 3.77 -37.80
C GLU A 13 -21.67 4.41 -36.47
N PRO A 14 -21.49 3.73 -35.33
CA PRO A 14 -21.80 4.29 -34.03
C PRO A 14 -20.94 5.53 -33.76
N THR A 15 -21.61 6.65 -33.51
CA THR A 15 -20.99 7.95 -33.24
C THR A 15 -20.06 7.86 -32.02
N PRO A 16 -18.82 8.40 -32.09
CA PRO A 16 -17.92 8.40 -30.94
C PRO A 16 -18.54 9.16 -29.77
N VAL A 17 -18.63 8.48 -28.63
CA VAL A 17 -19.16 9.01 -27.37
C VAL A 17 -18.34 10.24 -26.97
N ARG A 18 -18.98 11.42 -26.93
CA ARG A 18 -18.33 12.66 -26.51
C ARG A 18 -17.74 12.47 -25.11
N PRO A 19 -16.43 12.73 -24.89
CA PRO A 19 -15.83 12.57 -23.57
C PRO A 19 -16.55 13.44 -22.55
N GLY A 20 -17.11 12.82 -21.51
CA GLY A 20 -17.64 13.54 -20.37
C GLY A 20 -16.58 14.44 -19.73
N ARG A 21 -17.00 15.49 -19.03
CA ARG A 21 -16.10 16.39 -18.29
C ARG A 21 -15.11 15.59 -17.43
N LYS A 22 -13.81 15.84 -17.61
CA LYS A 22 -12.74 15.14 -16.88
C LYS A 22 -12.93 15.28 -15.37
N LEU A 23 -12.77 14.16 -14.67
CA LEU A 23 -12.89 14.08 -13.22
C LEU A 23 -11.69 14.80 -12.57
N GLY A 24 -11.95 15.75 -11.67
CA GLY A 24 -10.90 16.48 -10.94
C GLY A 24 -10.02 15.56 -10.07
N PRO A 25 -8.90 16.06 -9.53
CA PRO A 25 -8.01 15.28 -8.67
C PRO A 25 -8.70 14.87 -7.36
N ILE A 26 -8.15 13.84 -6.69
CA ILE A 26 -8.52 13.51 -5.31
C ILE A 26 -8.09 14.67 -4.42
N ALA A 27 -8.94 15.07 -3.47
CA ALA A 27 -8.62 16.18 -2.58
C ALA A 27 -7.42 15.87 -1.68
N ASP A 28 -6.59 16.89 -1.43
CA ASP A 28 -5.38 16.75 -0.61
C ASP A 28 -5.69 16.41 0.85
N THR A 29 -6.90 16.72 1.32
CA THR A 29 -7.40 16.40 2.66
C THR A 29 -7.79 14.94 2.85
N VAL A 30 -7.77 14.13 1.79
CA VAL A 30 -8.13 12.71 1.85
C VAL A 30 -6.98 11.93 2.48
N SER A 31 -7.26 11.28 3.61
CA SER A 31 -6.29 10.44 4.31
C SER A 31 -5.78 9.29 3.46
N SER A 32 -4.59 8.80 3.78
CA SER A 32 -3.97 7.64 3.11
C SER A 32 -4.87 6.40 3.13
N SER A 33 -5.53 6.10 4.25
CA SER A 33 -6.46 4.97 4.33
C SER A 33 -7.66 5.14 3.40
N HIS A 34 -8.22 6.36 3.27
CA HIS A 34 -9.30 6.61 2.32
C HIS A 34 -8.80 6.51 0.87
N ARG A 35 -7.60 7.01 0.57
CA ARG A 35 -6.95 6.84 -0.74
C ARG A 35 -6.77 5.38 -1.12
N ALA A 36 -6.46 4.50 -0.16
CA ALA A 36 -6.17 3.09 -0.41
C ALA A 36 -7.26 2.34 -1.18
N TRP A 37 -8.54 2.66 -0.98
CA TRP A 37 -9.62 2.10 -1.80
C TRP A 37 -10.07 3.06 -2.93
N LEU A 38 -9.96 4.37 -2.70
CA LEU A 38 -10.45 5.38 -3.64
C LEU A 38 -9.61 5.44 -4.93
N GLU A 39 -8.29 5.32 -4.82
CA GLU A 39 -7.37 5.36 -5.96
C GLU A 39 -7.62 4.17 -6.91
N PRO A 40 -7.61 2.90 -6.46
CA PRO A 40 -7.97 1.78 -7.33
C PRO A 40 -9.38 1.90 -7.89
N THR A 41 -10.37 2.30 -7.08
CA THR A 41 -11.75 2.51 -7.57
C THR A 41 -11.81 3.54 -8.70
N ARG A 42 -11.03 4.60 -8.58
CA ARG A 42 -10.94 5.65 -9.59
C ARG A 42 -10.24 5.14 -10.85
N GLU A 43 -9.20 4.32 -10.71
CA GLU A 43 -8.51 3.70 -11.84
C GLU A 43 -9.45 2.77 -12.62
N HIS A 44 -10.19 1.89 -11.92
CA HIS A 44 -11.25 1.06 -12.49
C HIS A 44 -12.32 1.89 -13.21
N TYR A 45 -12.76 3.00 -12.62
CA TYR A 45 -13.67 3.93 -13.29
C TYR A 45 -13.08 4.48 -14.61
N LEU A 46 -11.84 4.96 -14.58
CA LEU A 46 -11.18 5.52 -15.75
C LEU A 46 -10.94 4.47 -16.84
N ALA A 47 -10.56 3.25 -16.46
CA ALA A 47 -10.34 2.13 -17.36
C ALA A 47 -11.65 1.62 -17.99
N SER A 48 -12.76 1.66 -17.26
CA SER A 48 -14.07 1.19 -17.75
C SER A 48 -14.62 1.99 -18.95
N GLY A 49 -14.10 3.19 -19.21
CA GLY A 49 -14.60 4.09 -20.25
C GLY A 49 -16.01 4.65 -20.00
N ARG A 50 -16.64 4.30 -18.86
CA ARG A 50 -17.98 4.77 -18.49
C ARG A 50 -17.95 6.25 -18.09
N THR A 51 -19.03 6.95 -18.37
CA THR A 51 -19.21 8.32 -17.91
C THR A 51 -19.93 8.36 -16.57
N LEU A 52 -19.78 9.46 -15.83
CA LEU A 52 -20.59 9.71 -14.63
C LEU A 52 -22.11 9.66 -14.91
N SER A 53 -22.53 9.97 -16.14
CA SER A 53 -23.95 9.88 -16.52
C SER A 53 -24.42 8.43 -16.57
N ASP A 54 -23.59 7.51 -17.04
CA ASP A 54 -23.89 6.08 -17.12
C ASP A 54 -24.07 5.49 -15.72
N LEU A 55 -23.13 5.78 -14.82
CA LEU A 55 -23.19 5.35 -13.42
C LEU A 55 -24.34 5.99 -12.63
N SER A 56 -24.80 7.17 -13.05
CA SER A 56 -25.79 7.92 -12.27
C SER A 56 -27.18 7.27 -12.21
N ARG A 57 -27.47 6.34 -13.13
CA ARG A 57 -28.74 5.61 -13.18
C ARG A 57 -28.88 4.61 -12.02
N ASN A 58 -27.76 4.02 -11.60
CA ASN A 58 -27.78 2.86 -10.70
C ASN A 58 -27.11 3.15 -9.34
N VAL A 59 -26.20 4.13 -9.28
CA VAL A 59 -25.39 4.39 -8.08
C VAL A 59 -25.87 5.65 -7.33
N LEU A 60 -25.60 6.84 -7.87
CA LEU A 60 -25.87 8.14 -7.25
C LEU A 60 -26.01 9.25 -8.30
N ALA A 61 -26.60 10.39 -7.93
CA ALA A 61 -26.61 11.57 -8.79
C ALA A 61 -25.18 11.98 -9.24
N LYS A 62 -25.05 12.48 -10.48
CA LYS A 62 -23.76 12.82 -11.12
C LYS A 62 -22.85 13.70 -10.27
N SER A 63 -23.40 14.72 -9.59
CA SER A 63 -22.64 15.60 -8.69
C SER A 63 -22.06 14.83 -7.51
N LYS A 64 -22.86 13.95 -6.89
CA LYS A 64 -22.45 13.11 -5.76
C LYS A 64 -21.44 12.04 -6.13
N LEU A 65 -21.56 11.44 -7.33
CA LEU A 65 -20.50 10.56 -7.86
C LEU A 65 -19.18 11.30 -8.04
N SER A 66 -19.23 12.52 -8.58
CA SER A 66 -18.03 13.33 -8.73
C SER A 66 -17.42 13.76 -7.39
N GLU A 67 -18.22 14.05 -6.37
CA GLU A 67 -17.74 14.29 -5.00
C GLU A 67 -17.07 13.04 -4.42
N LEU A 68 -17.74 11.88 -4.53
CA LEU A 68 -17.25 10.59 -4.03
C LEU A 68 -15.91 10.22 -4.66
N LEU A 69 -15.79 10.26 -6.00
CA LEU A 69 -14.55 9.90 -6.72
C LEU A 69 -13.41 10.93 -6.58
N ARG A 70 -13.66 12.03 -5.85
CA ARG A 70 -12.63 12.99 -5.43
C ARG A 70 -12.36 12.94 -3.92
N GLY A 71 -13.06 12.08 -3.19
CA GLY A 71 -12.98 11.99 -1.73
C GLY A 71 -13.51 13.24 -1.01
N VAL A 72 -14.40 14.00 -1.64
CA VAL A 72 -14.96 15.23 -1.07
C VAL A 72 -16.28 14.93 -0.36
N GLY A 73 -16.45 15.51 0.82
CA GLY A 73 -17.70 15.42 1.60
C GLY A 73 -17.64 14.39 2.72
N HIS A 74 -18.81 13.84 3.08
CA HIS A 74 -18.89 12.83 4.14
C HIS A 74 -18.38 11.48 3.67
N TYR A 75 -17.81 10.72 4.60
CA TYR A 75 -17.36 9.36 4.35
C TYR A 75 -18.52 8.49 3.82
N PRO A 76 -18.35 7.79 2.68
CA PRO A 76 -19.44 7.12 2.00
C PRO A 76 -19.90 5.88 2.75
N ARG A 77 -21.20 5.61 2.66
CA ARG A 77 -21.85 4.38 3.13
C ARG A 77 -21.48 3.21 2.22
N TRP A 78 -21.31 2.02 2.77
CA TRP A 78 -20.91 0.83 2.01
C TRP A 78 -21.91 0.45 0.92
N GLU A 79 -23.20 0.65 1.12
CA GLU A 79 -24.23 0.37 0.12
C GLU A 79 -24.06 1.18 -1.17
N VAL A 80 -23.42 2.36 -1.07
CA VAL A 80 -23.04 3.16 -2.24
C VAL A 80 -21.81 2.57 -2.91
N ILE A 81 -20.79 2.22 -2.13
CA ILE A 81 -19.54 1.65 -2.63
C ILE A 81 -19.75 0.28 -3.26
N HIS A 82 -20.56 -0.58 -2.66
CA HIS A 82 -20.92 -1.88 -3.19
C HIS A 82 -21.64 -1.79 -4.55
N ARG A 83 -22.58 -0.84 -4.70
CA ARG A 83 -23.25 -0.60 -5.99
C ARG A 83 -22.28 -0.08 -7.05
N LEU A 84 -21.38 0.83 -6.66
CA LEU A 84 -20.33 1.31 -7.56
C LEU A 84 -19.41 0.17 -7.99
N ALA A 85 -19.03 -0.70 -7.06
CA ALA A 85 -18.19 -1.87 -7.33
C ALA A 85 -18.83 -2.80 -8.35
N GLY A 86 -20.14 -3.08 -8.20
CA GLY A 86 -20.87 -3.90 -9.17
C GLY A 86 -20.95 -3.29 -10.58
N GLU A 87 -21.02 -1.96 -10.70
CA GLU A 87 -21.02 -1.28 -12.01
C GLU A 87 -19.63 -1.23 -12.69
N LEU A 88 -18.57 -1.31 -11.88
CA LEU A 88 -17.18 -1.20 -12.32
C LEU A 88 -16.44 -2.54 -12.30
N ASP A 89 -17.12 -3.64 -11.97
CA ASP A 89 -16.55 -4.98 -11.85
C ASP A 89 -15.39 -5.07 -10.85
N ILE A 90 -15.49 -4.32 -9.74
CA ILE A 90 -14.45 -4.27 -8.71
C ILE A 90 -14.65 -5.40 -7.70
N PRO A 91 -13.60 -6.18 -7.36
CA PRO A 91 -13.70 -7.23 -6.34
C PRO A 91 -14.22 -6.71 -5.00
N GLY A 92 -15.30 -7.32 -4.50
CA GLY A 92 -16.03 -6.82 -3.34
C GLY A 92 -15.26 -6.90 -2.02
N TRP A 93 -14.61 -8.04 -1.75
CA TRP A 93 -13.89 -8.28 -0.49
C TRP A 93 -12.72 -7.32 -0.22
N PRO A 94 -11.74 -7.15 -1.12
CA PRO A 94 -10.62 -6.25 -0.85
C PRO A 94 -11.09 -4.79 -0.74
N LEU A 95 -12.10 -4.40 -1.54
CA LEU A 95 -12.70 -3.07 -1.47
C LEU A 95 -13.40 -2.83 -0.12
N TYR A 96 -14.19 -3.79 0.34
CA TYR A 96 -14.87 -3.74 1.63
C TYR A 96 -13.89 -3.57 2.78
N ARG A 97 -12.83 -4.37 2.78
CA ARG A 97 -11.82 -4.35 3.83
C ARG A 97 -11.16 -2.98 3.94
N LEU A 98 -10.72 -2.41 2.82
CA LEU A 98 -10.08 -1.09 2.79
C LEU A 98 -11.07 0.03 3.13
N TRP A 99 -12.32 -0.05 2.62
CA TRP A 99 -13.38 0.88 2.99
C TRP A 99 -13.67 0.85 4.50
N LYS A 100 -13.71 -0.34 5.10
CA LYS A 100 -13.92 -0.50 6.54
C LYS A 100 -12.78 0.11 7.33
N GLN A 101 -11.54 -0.19 6.98
CA GLN A 101 -10.38 0.36 7.67
C GLN A 101 -10.36 1.89 7.62
N ALA A 102 -10.60 2.46 6.44
CA ALA A 102 -10.67 3.90 6.26
C ALA A 102 -11.85 4.56 6.98
N ALA A 103 -12.97 3.85 7.17
CA ALA A 103 -14.08 4.32 8.01
C ALA A 103 -13.66 4.44 9.47
N MET A 104 -12.96 3.42 9.99
CA MET A 104 -12.46 3.42 11.37
C MET A 104 -11.45 4.54 11.59
N ASP A 105 -10.51 4.72 10.64
CA ASP A 105 -9.51 5.80 10.69
C ASP A 105 -10.15 7.19 10.57
N ALA A 106 -11.32 7.31 9.92
CA ALA A 106 -12.14 8.52 9.89
C ALA A 106 -13.02 8.71 11.13
N GLY A 107 -12.81 7.92 12.19
CA GLY A 107 -13.52 8.02 13.47
C GLY A 107 -14.94 7.45 13.45
N LYS A 108 -15.29 6.57 12.50
CA LYS A 108 -16.59 5.89 12.51
C LYS A 108 -16.59 4.75 13.53
N SER A 109 -17.68 4.64 14.28
CA SER A 109 -17.85 3.54 15.23
C SER A 109 -18.12 2.22 14.51
N ARG A 110 -17.84 1.11 15.19
CA ARG A 110 -18.17 -0.23 14.69
C ARG A 110 -19.66 -0.38 14.36
N ASP A 111 -20.55 0.12 15.22
CA ASP A 111 -22.00 0.12 14.97
C ASP A 111 -22.39 0.94 13.73
N TRP A 112 -21.63 1.98 13.40
CA TRP A 112 -21.86 2.74 12.16
C TRP A 112 -21.48 1.90 10.94
N VAL A 113 -20.36 1.18 11.01
CA VAL A 113 -19.89 0.26 9.97
C VAL A 113 -20.90 -0.87 9.77
N ASP A 114 -21.29 -1.54 10.85
CA ASP A 114 -22.20 -2.68 10.80
C ASP A 114 -23.54 -2.28 10.18
N ARG A 115 -24.12 -1.14 10.61
CA ARG A 115 -25.34 -0.57 10.01
C ARG A 115 -25.19 -0.22 8.53
N SER A 116 -24.01 0.19 8.09
CA SER A 116 -23.76 0.47 6.67
C SER A 116 -23.63 -0.80 5.84
N THR A 117 -23.48 -1.96 6.49
CA THR A 117 -23.23 -3.24 5.82
C THR A 117 -24.41 -4.20 5.94
N GLU A 118 -25.48 -3.76 6.60
CA GLU A 118 -26.73 -4.51 6.74
C GLU A 118 -27.23 -4.95 5.35
N GLY A 119 -27.57 -6.24 5.24
CA GLY A 119 -28.04 -6.85 3.98
C GLY A 119 -26.97 -7.08 2.90
N THR A 120 -25.75 -6.54 3.04
CA THR A 120 -24.68 -6.63 2.02
C THR A 120 -23.43 -7.38 2.49
N THR A 121 -23.31 -7.64 3.80
CA THR A 121 -22.08 -8.21 4.41
C THR A 121 -21.70 -9.60 3.88
N ALA A 122 -22.67 -10.49 3.64
CA ALA A 122 -22.37 -11.84 3.16
C ALA A 122 -21.77 -11.85 1.75
N VAL A 123 -22.23 -10.94 0.88
CA VAL A 123 -21.71 -10.78 -0.49
C VAL A 123 -20.37 -10.06 -0.46
N ALA A 124 -20.23 -9.04 0.38
CA ALA A 124 -18.98 -8.30 0.55
C ALA A 124 -17.86 -9.13 1.18
N THR A 125 -18.17 -10.18 1.96
CA THR A 125 -17.16 -11.00 2.66
C THR A 125 -16.81 -12.30 1.95
N ALA A 126 -17.49 -12.64 0.84
CA ALA A 126 -17.15 -13.80 0.03
C ALA A 126 -15.78 -13.59 -0.64
N ARG A 127 -14.80 -14.44 -0.27
CA ARG A 127 -13.48 -14.49 -0.93
C ARG A 127 -13.50 -15.38 -2.19
N SER A 128 -14.66 -15.64 -2.77
CA SER A 128 -14.83 -16.56 -3.91
C SER A 128 -14.02 -16.14 -5.14
N ASP A 129 -13.68 -14.85 -5.24
CA ASP A 129 -13.10 -14.26 -6.43
C ASP A 129 -11.61 -13.93 -6.24
N GLN A 130 -10.95 -14.51 -5.22
CA GLN A 130 -9.51 -14.28 -5.00
C GLN A 130 -8.69 -15.04 -6.04
N PRO A 131 -7.85 -14.34 -6.86
CA PRO A 131 -6.95 -15.02 -7.79
C PRO A 131 -5.98 -15.93 -7.03
N LEU A 132 -5.80 -17.17 -7.51
CA LEU A 132 -4.90 -18.14 -6.86
C LEU A 132 -3.45 -17.61 -6.80
N GLU A 133 -3.02 -16.93 -7.85
CA GLU A 133 -1.69 -16.33 -7.97
C GLU A 133 -1.49 -15.21 -6.95
N HIS A 134 -2.52 -14.39 -6.70
CA HIS A 134 -2.54 -13.38 -5.64
C HIS A 134 -2.35 -14.03 -4.29
N TRP A 135 -3.15 -15.06 -3.97
CA TRP A 135 -3.04 -15.78 -2.71
C TRP A 135 -1.66 -16.42 -2.52
N ALA A 136 -1.14 -17.10 -3.54
CA ALA A 136 0.17 -17.75 -3.49
C ALA A 136 1.31 -16.74 -3.26
N LEU A 137 1.24 -15.58 -3.90
CA LEU A 137 2.18 -14.48 -3.68
C LEU A 137 2.11 -13.99 -2.24
N CYS A 138 0.91 -13.66 -1.73
CA CYS A 138 0.70 -13.21 -0.35
C CYS A 138 1.30 -14.20 0.66
N GLN A 139 1.01 -15.49 0.51
CA GLN A 139 1.53 -16.52 1.40
C GLN A 139 3.06 -16.61 1.40
N THR A 140 3.70 -16.29 0.27
CA THR A 140 5.16 -16.37 0.14
C THR A 140 5.87 -15.18 0.81
N VAL A 141 5.23 -14.01 0.86
CA VAL A 141 5.87 -12.76 1.31
C VAL A 141 5.43 -12.28 2.68
N VAL A 142 4.33 -12.84 3.23
CA VAL A 142 3.68 -12.34 4.45
C VAL A 142 4.62 -12.20 5.64
N ASP A 143 5.48 -13.18 5.90
CA ASP A 143 6.39 -13.13 7.06
C ASP A 143 7.44 -12.02 6.92
N GLY A 144 8.00 -11.85 5.71
CA GLY A 144 8.93 -10.76 5.43
C GLY A 144 8.26 -9.38 5.52
N TYR A 145 7.00 -9.29 5.09
CA TYR A 145 6.24 -8.05 5.14
C TYR A 145 5.87 -7.68 6.58
N LEU A 146 5.48 -8.65 7.40
CA LEU A 146 5.22 -8.44 8.83
C LEU A 146 6.48 -8.03 9.58
N ALA A 147 7.63 -8.67 9.30
CA ALA A 147 8.91 -8.30 9.89
C ALA A 147 9.30 -6.85 9.55
N TYR A 148 9.20 -6.48 8.27
CA TYR A 148 9.49 -5.11 7.83
C TYR A 148 8.52 -4.08 8.45
N ALA A 149 7.21 -4.35 8.40
CA ALA A 149 6.20 -3.43 8.93
C ALA A 149 6.32 -3.27 10.44
N GLY A 150 6.68 -4.33 11.18
CA GLY A 150 6.86 -4.31 12.63
C GLY A 150 7.95 -3.35 13.11
N VAL A 151 8.96 -3.07 12.27
CA VAL A 151 10.02 -2.10 12.56
C VAL A 151 9.48 -0.66 12.65
N PHE A 152 8.38 -0.34 11.98
CA PHE A 152 7.82 1.01 11.91
C PHE A 152 6.47 1.17 12.62
N LEU A 153 5.75 0.07 12.86
CA LEU A 153 4.37 0.10 13.34
C LEU A 153 4.18 -0.79 14.58
N THR A 154 3.61 -0.22 15.64
CA THR A 154 3.31 -0.92 16.90
C THR A 154 1.93 -1.58 16.91
N ASP A 155 1.65 -2.38 17.95
CA ASP A 155 0.30 -2.73 18.42
C ASP A 155 -0.67 -3.26 17.35
N GLY A 156 -0.22 -4.24 16.56
CA GLY A 156 -1.05 -4.88 15.53
C GLY A 156 -1.30 -4.02 14.28
N THR A 157 -0.89 -2.74 14.28
CA THR A 157 -0.98 -1.85 13.11
C THR A 157 -0.15 -2.37 11.93
N HIS A 158 0.99 -3.03 12.20
CA HIS A 158 1.80 -3.70 11.17
C HIS A 158 0.99 -4.78 10.44
N LYS A 159 0.20 -5.59 11.15
CA LYS A 159 -0.65 -6.62 10.54
C LYS A 159 -1.73 -5.98 9.68
N THR A 160 -2.38 -4.94 10.18
CA THR A 160 -3.36 -4.17 9.39
C THR A 160 -2.73 -3.58 8.13
N ALA A 161 -1.50 -3.05 8.19
CA ALA A 161 -0.78 -2.50 7.04
C ALA A 161 -0.46 -3.57 5.99
N VAL A 162 -0.03 -4.78 6.42
CA VAL A 162 0.21 -5.90 5.51
C VAL A 162 -1.09 -6.39 4.86
N ASP A 163 -2.15 -6.53 5.65
CA ASP A 163 -3.46 -6.91 5.15
C ASP A 163 -4.04 -5.82 4.19
N ASP A 164 -3.81 -4.53 4.47
CA ASP A 164 -4.16 -3.40 3.59
C ASP A 164 -3.39 -3.49 2.27
N THR A 165 -2.09 -3.79 2.33
CA THR A 165 -1.24 -4.00 1.16
C THR A 165 -1.79 -5.10 0.26
N PHE A 166 -2.17 -6.25 0.83
CA PHE A 166 -2.71 -7.37 0.06
C PHE A 166 -4.10 -7.07 -0.53
N ALA A 167 -4.93 -6.29 0.17
CA ALA A 167 -6.20 -5.83 -0.38
C ALA A 167 -6.00 -4.84 -1.53
N ILE A 168 -5.07 -3.88 -1.41
CA ILE A 168 -4.71 -2.97 -2.51
C ILE A 168 -4.20 -3.77 -3.71
N LEU A 169 -3.26 -4.70 -3.49
CA LEU A 169 -2.72 -5.56 -4.53
C LEU A 169 -3.81 -6.35 -5.27
N TRP A 170 -4.84 -6.81 -4.56
CA TRP A 170 -5.96 -7.51 -5.21
C TRP A 170 -6.75 -6.54 -6.11
N LEU A 171 -6.99 -5.31 -5.67
CA LEU A 171 -7.69 -4.32 -6.50
C LEU A 171 -6.94 -3.91 -7.77
N CYS A 172 -5.60 -3.97 -7.75
CA CYS A 172 -4.75 -3.64 -8.90
C CYS A 172 -3.94 -4.84 -9.43
N PHE A 173 -4.50 -6.05 -9.32
CA PHE A 173 -3.74 -7.28 -9.60
C PHE A 173 -3.36 -7.40 -11.08
N ASP A 174 -4.23 -6.95 -11.99
CA ASP A 174 -3.95 -6.96 -13.43
C ASP A 174 -2.81 -6.01 -13.79
N GLU A 175 -2.75 -4.82 -13.17
CA GLU A 175 -1.64 -3.89 -13.32
C GLU A 175 -0.34 -4.46 -12.72
N ALA A 176 -0.44 -5.17 -11.59
CA ALA A 176 0.68 -5.83 -10.96
C ALA A 176 1.27 -6.94 -11.85
N LEU A 177 0.41 -7.73 -12.50
CA LEU A 177 0.80 -8.77 -13.47
C LEU A 177 1.40 -8.17 -14.74
N ALA A 178 0.92 -7.01 -15.19
CA ALA A 178 1.48 -6.28 -16.33
C ALA A 178 2.80 -5.56 -16.00
N SER A 179 3.17 -5.44 -14.72
CA SER A 179 4.39 -4.77 -14.29
C SER A 179 5.65 -5.59 -14.64
N PRO A 180 6.82 -4.95 -14.83
CA PRO A 180 8.06 -5.67 -15.12
C PRO A 180 8.49 -6.65 -14.01
N ASP A 181 8.09 -6.38 -12.77
CA ASP A 181 8.37 -7.23 -11.61
C ASP A 181 7.26 -7.06 -10.57
N ILE A 182 6.40 -8.07 -10.43
CA ILE A 182 5.27 -8.08 -9.50
C ILE A 182 5.71 -7.99 -8.03
N ARG A 183 6.89 -8.51 -7.68
CA ARG A 183 7.39 -8.46 -6.30
C ARG A 183 7.80 -7.04 -5.95
N ARG A 184 8.48 -6.36 -6.87
CA ARG A 184 8.83 -4.95 -6.72
C ARG A 184 7.60 -4.07 -6.68
N TYR A 185 6.60 -4.35 -7.52
CA TYR A 185 5.32 -3.65 -7.51
C TYR A 185 4.64 -3.78 -6.14
N THR A 186 4.51 -5.02 -5.65
CA THR A 186 3.89 -5.32 -4.35
C THR A 186 4.68 -4.69 -3.19
N TRP A 187 6.01 -4.73 -3.25
CA TRP A 187 6.86 -4.10 -2.24
C TRP A 187 6.64 -2.58 -2.16
N ASN A 188 6.47 -1.91 -3.30
CA ASN A 188 6.20 -0.48 -3.32
C ASN A 188 4.85 -0.15 -2.67
N ILE A 189 3.83 -0.99 -2.86
CA ILE A 189 2.55 -0.87 -2.14
C ILE A 189 2.80 -0.99 -0.64
N LEU A 190 3.49 -2.05 -0.20
CA LEU A 190 3.81 -2.25 1.23
C LEU A 190 4.53 -1.03 1.81
N ARG A 191 5.60 -0.58 1.14
CA ARG A 191 6.39 0.57 1.60
C ARG A 191 5.50 1.81 1.75
N ALA A 192 4.68 2.10 0.76
CA ALA A 192 3.76 3.24 0.80
C ALA A 192 2.74 3.11 1.94
N THR A 193 2.14 1.93 2.12
CA THR A 193 1.16 1.66 3.18
C THR A 193 1.78 1.76 4.58
N VAL A 194 2.99 1.20 4.78
CA VAL A 194 3.71 1.27 6.06
C VAL A 194 4.09 2.71 6.37
N LYS A 195 4.69 3.42 5.41
CA LYS A 195 5.04 4.83 5.56
C LYS A 195 3.84 5.69 5.89
N ALA A 196 2.72 5.50 5.20
CA ALA A 196 1.52 6.27 5.43
C ALA A 196 0.88 6.10 6.83
N LYS A 197 1.26 5.03 7.56
CA LYS A 197 0.80 4.74 8.92
C LYS A 197 1.90 4.94 9.98
N ALA A 198 3.14 5.15 9.56
CA ALA A 198 4.26 5.33 10.46
C ALA A 198 4.16 6.67 11.19
N ASN A 199 4.68 6.70 12.41
CA ASN A 199 4.89 7.97 13.11
C ASN A 199 6.11 8.67 12.50
N TYR A 200 6.01 9.99 12.35
CA TYR A 200 7.10 10.80 11.83
C TYR A 200 7.62 11.78 12.87
N ARG A 201 8.94 11.92 12.92
CA ARG A 201 9.64 12.98 13.63
C ARG A 201 10.61 13.62 12.65
N ASP A 202 10.54 14.94 12.49
CA ASP A 202 11.37 15.70 11.56
C ASP A 202 11.35 15.14 10.12
N GLU A 203 10.15 14.82 9.62
CA GLU A 203 9.91 14.20 8.29
C GLU A 203 10.50 12.78 8.11
N ARG A 204 10.95 12.13 9.20
CA ARG A 204 11.52 10.78 9.17
C ARG A 204 10.67 9.77 9.93
N PRO A 205 10.55 8.53 9.40
CA PRO A 205 9.80 7.48 10.09
C PRO A 205 10.53 7.10 11.38
N VAL A 206 9.76 7.02 12.46
CA VAL A 206 10.26 6.56 13.77
C VAL A 206 10.29 5.03 13.78
N LEU A 207 11.42 4.46 14.20
CA LEU A 207 11.56 3.02 14.41
C LEU A 207 10.97 2.64 15.77
N THR A 208 10.28 1.50 15.86
CA THR A 208 9.56 1.05 17.07
C THR A 208 10.46 0.28 18.03
N GLU A 209 9.95 0.01 19.24
CA GLU A 209 10.59 -0.87 20.24
C GLU A 209 10.96 -2.26 19.67
N ALA A 210 10.17 -2.81 18.74
CA ALA A 210 10.46 -4.08 18.10
C ALA A 210 11.78 -4.06 17.27
N ALA A 211 12.22 -2.89 16.81
CA ALA A 211 13.53 -2.75 16.18
C ALA A 211 14.68 -2.91 17.20
N PHE A 212 14.46 -2.54 18.46
CA PHE A 212 15.45 -2.67 19.54
C PHE A 212 15.63 -4.14 19.95
N ASP A 213 14.55 -4.89 20.08
CA ASP A 213 14.59 -6.31 20.50
C ASP A 213 15.48 -7.16 19.58
N THR A 214 15.44 -6.93 18.26
CA THR A 214 16.29 -7.67 17.31
C THR A 214 17.79 -7.38 17.48
N ILE A 215 18.17 -6.16 17.89
CA ILE A 215 19.56 -5.81 18.17
C ILE A 215 20.01 -6.38 19.50
N SER A 216 19.18 -6.32 20.54
CA SER A 216 19.46 -6.91 21.85
C SER A 216 19.70 -8.43 21.78
N LEU A 217 18.97 -9.14 20.90
CA LEU A 217 19.21 -10.56 20.64
C LEU A 217 20.51 -10.84 19.86
N SER A 218 21.01 -9.85 19.11
CA SER A 218 22.24 -9.98 18.30
C SER A 218 23.52 -9.65 19.06
N HIS A 219 23.43 -9.07 20.28
CA HIS A 219 24.56 -8.80 21.18
C HIS A 219 24.26 -9.35 22.60
N PRO A 220 24.45 -10.66 22.84
CA PRO A 220 24.29 -11.23 24.18
C PRO A 220 25.55 -10.98 25.00
N GLY A 221 25.67 -9.78 25.59
CA GLY A 221 26.76 -9.40 26.49
C GLY A 221 26.21 -8.69 27.72
N PRO A 222 26.19 -9.32 28.91
CA PRO A 222 25.67 -8.69 30.11
C PRO A 222 26.83 -8.00 30.82
N GLU A 223 27.14 -6.72 30.52
CA GLU A 223 27.87 -5.85 31.48
C GLU A 223 28.03 -4.35 31.15
N GLU A 224 27.62 -3.82 29.98
CA GLU A 224 27.81 -2.38 29.68
C GLU A 224 26.50 -1.59 29.46
N GLN A 225 26.01 -1.03 30.57
CA GLN A 225 25.59 0.37 30.78
C GLN A 225 24.64 1.14 29.81
N PRO A 226 23.85 2.12 30.35
CA PRO A 226 22.91 2.99 29.62
C PRO A 226 23.51 3.82 28.45
N THR A 227 24.82 3.81 28.25
CA THR A 227 25.53 4.42 27.10
C THR A 227 25.15 3.75 25.77
N GLY A 228 24.91 2.43 25.76
CA GLY A 228 24.55 1.71 24.54
C GLY A 228 23.18 2.09 23.97
N LEU A 229 22.24 2.53 24.81
CA LEU A 229 20.90 2.96 24.34
C LEU A 229 20.95 4.25 23.54
N ALA A 230 21.80 5.21 23.93
CA ALA A 230 21.99 6.45 23.18
C ALA A 230 22.60 6.17 21.80
N GLU A 231 23.61 5.30 21.73
CA GLU A 231 24.24 4.88 20.48
C GLU A 231 23.27 4.13 19.55
N ILE A 232 22.41 3.26 20.09
CA ILE A 232 21.36 2.56 19.33
C ILE A 232 20.31 3.56 18.80
N LEU A 233 19.91 4.54 19.60
CA LEU A 233 18.98 5.60 19.18
C LEU A 233 19.57 6.50 18.09
N GLU A 234 20.85 6.84 18.19
CA GLU A 234 21.58 7.58 17.15
C GLU A 234 21.67 6.78 15.85
N LEU A 235 22.00 5.48 15.93
CA LEU A 235 22.02 4.59 14.77
C LEU A 235 20.65 4.51 14.09
N PHE A 236 19.56 4.37 14.86
CA PHE A 236 18.20 4.35 14.32
C PHE A 236 17.80 5.67 13.68
N THR A 237 18.20 6.78 14.29
CA THR A 237 17.99 8.12 13.74
C THR A 237 18.79 8.32 12.45
N ALA A 238 19.99 7.75 12.34
CA ALA A 238 20.80 7.80 11.13
C ALA A 238 20.21 6.90 10.03
N ILE A 239 19.74 5.69 10.37
CA ILE A 239 19.09 4.77 9.43
C ILE A 239 17.82 5.40 8.85
N SER A 240 16.99 6.07 9.65
CA SER A 240 15.75 6.71 9.17
C SER A 240 15.99 7.84 8.16
N LYS A 241 17.22 8.37 8.07
CA LYS A 241 17.60 9.41 7.11
C LYS A 241 17.97 8.86 5.73
N LEU A 242 18.17 7.55 5.59
CA LEU A 242 18.55 6.92 4.34
C LEU A 242 17.49 7.12 3.24
N PRO A 243 17.89 7.19 1.96
CA PRO A 243 16.99 7.04 0.83
C PRO A 243 16.21 5.72 0.89
N ASP A 244 14.98 5.70 0.40
CA ASP A 244 14.06 4.56 0.53
C ASP A 244 14.65 3.19 0.20
N ALA A 245 15.35 3.07 -0.93
CA ALA A 245 15.95 1.78 -1.33
C ALA A 245 17.02 1.31 -0.32
N GLN A 246 17.81 2.24 0.19
CA GLN A 246 18.85 1.97 1.17
C GLN A 246 18.25 1.68 2.55
N LEU A 247 17.21 2.42 2.94
CA LEU A 247 16.45 2.19 4.17
C LEU A 247 15.88 0.76 4.17
N ASP A 248 15.18 0.36 3.12
CA ASP A 248 14.56 -0.96 3.03
C ASP A 248 15.59 -2.09 3.14
N VAL A 249 16.69 -1.97 2.40
CA VAL A 249 17.79 -2.94 2.46
C VAL A 249 18.40 -2.99 3.85
N MET A 250 18.65 -1.84 4.49
CA MET A 250 19.22 -1.80 5.83
C MET A 250 18.28 -2.38 6.89
N VAL A 251 16.99 -2.05 6.83
CA VAL A 251 15.97 -2.59 7.73
C VAL A 251 15.93 -4.11 7.61
N LEU A 252 15.74 -4.64 6.40
CA LEU A 252 15.64 -6.09 6.19
C LEU A 252 16.93 -6.82 6.58
N ARG A 253 18.10 -6.28 6.23
CA ARG A 253 19.40 -6.93 6.49
C ARG A 253 19.82 -6.86 7.95
N ARG A 254 19.61 -5.72 8.61
CA ARG A 254 20.18 -5.43 9.94
C ARG A 254 19.16 -5.52 11.06
N LEU A 255 17.92 -5.11 10.83
CA LEU A 255 16.88 -5.10 11.84
C LEU A 255 15.96 -6.32 11.77
N CYS A 256 15.89 -6.98 10.61
CA CYS A 256 15.11 -8.20 10.43
C CYS A 256 15.98 -9.45 10.18
N GLY A 257 17.29 -9.31 10.02
CA GLY A 257 18.24 -10.43 9.89
C GLY A 257 18.18 -11.22 8.58
N PHE A 258 17.53 -10.70 7.54
CA PHE A 258 17.38 -11.41 6.25
C PHE A 258 18.73 -11.51 5.53
N GLN A 259 18.98 -12.62 4.84
CA GLN A 259 20.15 -12.79 3.97
C GLN A 259 20.01 -11.98 2.67
N PRO A 260 21.12 -11.59 2.00
CA PRO A 260 21.05 -10.73 0.81
C PRO A 260 20.16 -11.30 -0.31
N LYS A 261 20.15 -12.63 -0.47
CA LYS A 261 19.30 -13.31 -1.44
C LYS A 261 17.82 -13.20 -1.07
N GLN A 262 17.47 -13.40 0.20
CA GLN A 262 16.09 -13.25 0.67
C GLN A 262 15.60 -11.81 0.50
N VAL A 263 16.46 -10.81 0.73
CA VAL A 263 16.14 -9.40 0.47
C VAL A 263 15.93 -9.15 -1.02
N SER A 264 16.79 -9.69 -1.89
CA SER A 264 16.62 -9.60 -3.35
C SER A 264 15.27 -10.18 -3.80
N ASP A 265 14.93 -11.36 -3.30
CA ASP A 265 13.68 -12.07 -3.61
C ASP A 265 12.45 -11.35 -3.04
N LEU A 266 12.56 -10.68 -1.88
CA LEU A 266 11.44 -9.96 -1.25
C LEU A 266 11.16 -8.61 -1.93
N LEU A 267 12.23 -7.88 -2.28
CA LEU A 267 12.16 -6.55 -2.87
C LEU A 267 11.90 -6.56 -4.40
N GLY A 268 12.11 -7.69 -5.08
CA GLY A 268 12.07 -7.76 -6.55
C GLY A 268 13.17 -6.93 -7.20
N ILE A 269 14.37 -6.93 -6.61
CA ILE A 269 15.54 -6.23 -7.16
C ILE A 269 16.74 -7.17 -7.28
N PRO A 270 17.68 -6.93 -8.23
CA PRO A 270 18.86 -7.78 -8.37
C PRO A 270 19.74 -7.81 -7.11
N LEU A 271 20.34 -8.97 -6.80
CA LEU A 271 21.26 -9.13 -5.68
C LEU A 271 22.43 -8.11 -5.69
N ALA A 272 22.88 -7.71 -6.89
CA ALA A 272 23.89 -6.67 -7.05
C ALA A 272 23.42 -5.31 -6.54
N ALA A 273 22.14 -4.97 -6.75
CA ALA A 273 21.52 -3.75 -6.24
C ALA A 273 21.44 -3.78 -4.71
N VAL A 274 20.97 -4.88 -4.12
CA VAL A 274 20.97 -5.07 -2.66
C VAL A 274 22.37 -4.82 -2.06
N ARG A 275 23.40 -5.42 -2.65
CA ARG A 275 24.79 -5.23 -2.20
C ARG A 275 25.28 -3.80 -2.38
N SER A 276 24.85 -3.10 -3.43
CA SER A 276 25.22 -1.72 -3.66
C SER A 276 24.55 -0.79 -2.67
N ASP A 277 23.24 -0.93 -2.47
CA ASP A 277 22.46 -0.17 -1.50
C ASP A 277 22.98 -0.38 -0.08
N GLU A 278 23.30 -1.61 0.31
CA GLU A 278 23.91 -1.92 1.61
C GLU A 278 25.27 -1.21 1.79
N ARG A 279 26.13 -1.18 0.75
CA ARG A 279 27.42 -0.47 0.81
C ARG A 279 27.24 1.05 0.90
N HIS A 280 26.33 1.62 0.14
CA HIS A 280 26.08 3.07 0.16
C HIS A 280 25.47 3.50 1.50
N ALA A 281 24.53 2.72 2.02
CA ALA A 281 23.94 2.97 3.33
C ALA A 281 25.00 2.92 4.43
N ARG A 282 25.89 1.91 4.43
CA ARG A 282 26.98 1.81 5.41
C ARG A 282 27.91 3.02 5.38
N ARG A 283 28.34 3.44 4.19
CA ARG A 283 29.17 4.65 4.04
C ARG A 283 28.46 5.88 4.60
N PHE A 284 27.18 6.05 4.30
CA PHE A 284 26.39 7.16 4.86
C PHE A 284 26.35 7.12 6.38
N LEU A 285 26.18 5.94 6.98
CA LEU A 285 26.15 5.78 8.44
C LEU A 285 27.52 6.04 9.06
N ASP A 286 28.61 5.54 8.46
CA ASP A 286 29.98 5.77 8.92
C ASP A 286 30.34 7.26 8.87
N ASP A 287 29.84 8.00 7.86
CA ASP A 287 30.06 9.45 7.73
C ASP A 287 29.16 10.28 8.68
N THR A 288 28.02 9.73 9.12
CA THR A 288 27.01 10.45 9.93
C THR A 288 27.16 10.21 11.42
N ILE A 289 27.62 9.01 11.81
CA ILE A 289 27.79 8.61 13.20
C ILE A 289 29.28 8.70 13.51
N GLU A 290 29.71 9.75 14.20
CA GLU A 290 31.05 9.78 14.82
C GLU A 290 31.09 8.76 15.96
N LEU A 291 31.42 7.50 15.64
CA LEU A 291 31.72 6.51 16.66
C LEU A 291 32.92 7.00 17.47
N PRO A 292 32.81 7.15 18.81
CA PRO A 292 33.96 7.55 19.61
C PRO A 292 35.11 6.54 19.39
N PRO A 293 36.37 7.01 19.30
CA PRO A 293 37.49 6.12 19.07
C PRO A 293 37.49 5.06 20.16
N ARG A 294 37.50 3.78 19.76
CA ARG A 294 37.73 2.65 20.67
C ARG A 294 39.01 2.95 21.42
N THR A 295 38.89 3.40 22.66
CA THR A 295 40.01 3.62 23.56
C THR A 295 40.57 2.23 23.85
N GLY A 296 41.60 1.86 23.08
CA GLY A 296 42.43 0.72 23.39
C GLY A 296 42.97 0.93 24.80
N GLY A 297 42.49 0.12 25.74
CA GLY A 297 42.99 0.13 27.10
C GLY A 297 44.52 -0.06 27.11
N PRO A 298 45.26 0.62 27.99
CA PRO A 298 46.69 0.45 28.07
C PRO A 298 47.00 -0.98 28.51
N THR A 299 47.71 -1.72 27.66
CA THR A 299 48.33 -3.00 28.00
C THR A 299 49.28 -2.82 29.20
N PRO A 300 49.19 -3.67 30.23
CA PRO A 300 50.13 -3.67 31.35
C PRO A 300 51.53 -4.18 30.96
#